data_AF-A0A6V7KJT8-F1
#
_entry.id   AF-A0A6V7KJT8-F1
#
_cell.length_a   1.000
_cell.length_b   1.000
_cell.length_c   1.000
_cell.angle_alpha   90.00
_cell.angle_beta   90.00
_cell.angle_gamma   90.00
#
_symmetry.space_group_name_H-M   'P 1'
#
loop_
_entity.id
_entity.type
_entity.pdbx_description
1 polymer ?
#
loop_
_entity_poly.entity_id
_entity_poly.type
_entity_poly.pdbx_seq_one_letter_code
_entity_poly.pdbx_strand_id
1 'polypeptide(L)'
;NQRDQVMKPKDDSSSSSEESSSNSSEERTDDMCEFGSLKMRIGEELNQKTHYDSVCVRCICEVPPVPTCVDIPHTLCNATDHPPFQLDN
;
A
#
# COMPACT_ATOMS: atom_id res chain seq x y z
N ASN A 1 0.30 -35.73 -30.29
CA ASN A 1 1.27 -36.61 -29.65
C ASN A 1 2.69 -36.10 -29.95
N GLN A 2 3.22 -35.21 -29.11
CA GLN A 2 4.64 -34.85 -29.13
C GLN A 2 5.04 -34.17 -27.81
N ARG A 3 5.46 -35.05 -26.89
CA ARG A 3 6.50 -34.93 -25.85
C ARG A 3 6.43 -33.78 -24.84
N ASP A 4 5.95 -34.14 -23.65
CA ASP A 4 6.29 -33.53 -22.37
C ASP A 4 7.80 -33.28 -22.26
N GLN A 5 8.19 -32.02 -21.97
CA GLN A 5 9.55 -31.69 -21.58
C GLN A 5 9.62 -31.58 -20.06
N VAL A 6 10.30 -32.55 -19.47
CA VAL A 6 10.64 -32.67 -18.05
C VAL A 6 11.51 -31.48 -17.62
N MET A 7 11.12 -30.80 -16.55
CA MET A 7 11.96 -29.78 -15.89
C MET A 7 13.26 -30.42 -15.39
N LYS A 8 14.41 -29.86 -15.76
CA LYS A 8 15.71 -30.23 -15.20
C LYS A 8 15.97 -29.39 -13.94
N PRO A 9 16.27 -29.98 -12.77
CA PRO A 9 16.77 -29.24 -11.62
C PRO A 9 18.28 -29.44 -11.51
N LYS A 10 19.06 -28.35 -11.47
CA LYS A 10 20.49 -28.30 -11.06
C LYS A 10 21.07 -26.93 -11.42
N ASP A 11 21.89 -26.22 -10.66
CA ASP A 11 22.46 -26.30 -9.31
C ASP A 11 23.27 -25.01 -9.08
N ASP A 12 23.53 -24.73 -7.80
CA ASP A 12 24.23 -23.59 -7.20
C ASP A 12 25.40 -22.97 -7.99
N SER A 13 25.35 -21.64 -8.18
CA SER A 13 26.46 -20.72 -7.87
C SER A 13 25.99 -19.27 -7.99
N SER A 14 26.16 -18.53 -6.90
CA SER A 14 25.70 -17.16 -6.69
C SER A 14 26.18 -16.15 -7.75
N SER A 15 25.21 -15.51 -8.39
CA SER A 15 25.23 -14.08 -8.64
C SER A 15 23.79 -13.60 -8.52
N SER A 16 23.46 -13.01 -7.36
CA SER A 16 22.23 -12.25 -7.19
C SER A 16 22.37 -10.94 -7.97
N SER A 17 22.30 -11.05 -9.30
CA SER A 17 21.73 -10.00 -10.12
C SER A 17 20.23 -10.26 -10.10
N GLU A 18 19.54 -9.61 -9.16
CA GLU A 18 18.10 -9.42 -9.24
C GLU A 18 17.84 -8.49 -10.43
N GLU A 19 17.83 -9.07 -11.62
CA GLU A 19 17.34 -8.41 -12.81
C GLU A 19 15.81 -8.49 -12.75
N SER A 20 15.25 -7.39 -12.25
CA SER A 20 13.98 -6.80 -12.64
C SER A 20 12.85 -7.77 -12.97
N SER A 21 11.99 -8.03 -11.98
CA SER A 21 10.56 -8.08 -12.25
C SER A 21 9.92 -6.76 -11.84
N SER A 22 10.42 -5.67 -12.42
CA SER A 22 9.57 -4.53 -12.75
C SER A 22 8.59 -5.03 -13.80
N ASN A 23 7.58 -5.77 -13.35
CA ASN A 23 6.35 -5.87 -14.10
C ASN A 23 5.74 -4.47 -13.98
N SER A 24 6.21 -3.55 -14.81
CA SER A 24 5.46 -2.35 -15.18
C SER A 24 4.25 -2.83 -15.97
N SER A 25 3.38 -3.59 -15.30
CA SER A 25 1.96 -3.52 -15.56
C SER A 25 1.67 -2.05 -15.43
N GLU A 26 1.36 -1.40 -16.55
CA GLU A 26 0.69 -0.10 -16.55
C GLU A 26 -0.32 -0.16 -15.41
N GLU A 27 -0.04 0.56 -14.31
CA GLU A 27 -0.94 0.58 -13.16
C GLU A 27 -2.23 1.14 -13.73
N ARG A 28 -3.19 0.25 -13.99
CA ARG A 28 -4.46 0.64 -14.55
C ARG A 28 -5.01 1.63 -13.55
N THR A 29 -5.20 2.86 -13.99
CA THR A 29 -5.80 3.93 -13.18
C THR A 29 -7.17 3.53 -12.64
N ASP A 30 -7.81 2.54 -13.28
CA ASP A 30 -9.05 1.91 -12.81
C ASP A 30 -8.89 1.17 -11.47
N ASP A 31 -7.67 0.84 -11.03
CA ASP A 31 -7.38 0.11 -9.81
C ASP A 31 -6.78 1.00 -8.70
N MET A 32 -6.91 2.33 -8.85
CA MET A 32 -6.30 3.33 -7.94
C MET A 32 -7.32 4.36 -7.46
N CYS A 33 -7.19 4.75 -6.19
CA CYS A 33 -7.86 5.94 -5.66
C CYS A 33 -6.88 7.11 -5.63
N GLU A 34 -7.33 8.26 -6.07
CA GLU A 34 -6.56 9.49 -6.10
C GLU A 34 -7.25 10.58 -5.28
N PHE A 35 -6.48 11.27 -4.43
CA PHE A 35 -6.94 12.44 -3.70
C PHE A 35 -5.84 13.49 -3.65
N GLY A 36 -5.96 14.54 -4.47
CA GLY A 36 -4.87 15.50 -4.66
C GLY A 36 -3.65 14.81 -5.27
N SER A 37 -2.52 14.81 -4.55
CA SER A 37 -1.30 14.09 -4.94
C SER A 37 -1.17 12.70 -4.30
N LEU A 38 -2.10 12.33 -3.43
CA LEU A 38 -2.13 11.00 -2.82
C LEU A 38 -2.66 9.99 -3.84
N LYS A 39 -1.93 8.89 -4.01
CA LYS A 39 -2.34 7.73 -4.81
C LYS A 39 -2.34 6.51 -3.91
N MET A 40 -3.46 5.79 -3.90
CA MET A 40 -3.63 4.57 -3.12
C MET A 40 -4.07 3.46 -4.05
N ARG A 41 -3.49 2.27 -3.93
CA ARG A 41 -3.98 1.08 -4.60
C ARG A 41 -5.22 0.55 -3.89
N ILE A 42 -6.08 -0.19 -4.61
CA ILE A 42 -7.22 -0.86 -3.97
C ILE A 42 -6.73 -1.74 -2.80
N GLY A 43 -7.37 -1.59 -1.65
CA GLY A 43 -7.03 -2.25 -0.39
C GLY A 43 -5.91 -1.57 0.42
N GLU A 44 -5.25 -0.55 -0.13
CA GLU A 44 -4.29 0.25 0.63
C GLU A 44 -5.02 1.13 1.64
N GLU A 45 -4.38 1.32 2.79
CA GLU A 45 -4.93 2.08 3.91
C GLU A 45 -4.02 3.24 4.29
N LEU A 46 -4.64 4.37 4.61
CA LEU A 46 -3.97 5.54 5.13
C LEU A 46 -4.44 5.77 6.58
N ASN A 47 -3.48 5.76 7.50
CA ASN A 47 -3.66 6.26 8.86
C ASN A 47 -2.54 7.27 9.08
N GLN A 48 -2.86 8.56 8.93
CA GLN A 48 -1.80 9.56 8.83
C GLN A 48 -1.07 9.74 10.15
N LYS A 49 -1.68 9.45 11.33
CA LYS A 49 -1.07 9.64 12.67
C LYS A 49 -0.26 10.94 12.83
N THR A 50 -0.53 11.95 12.00
CA THR A 50 0.29 13.16 11.86
C THR A 50 -0.26 14.31 12.69
N HIS A 51 -1.55 14.26 13.04
CA HIS A 51 -2.26 15.26 13.83
C HIS A 51 -3.28 14.60 14.77
N TYR A 52 -3.58 15.22 15.91
CA TYR A 52 -4.54 14.68 16.91
C TYR A 52 -5.89 14.30 16.28
N ASP A 53 -6.34 15.11 15.31
CA ASP A 53 -7.60 14.90 14.58
C ASP A 53 -7.49 13.84 13.48
N SER A 54 -6.28 13.35 13.13
CA SER A 54 -6.05 12.35 12.09
C SER A 54 -5.67 10.96 12.63
N VAL A 55 -5.46 10.80 13.94
CA VAL A 55 -5.13 9.49 14.56
C VAL A 55 -6.28 8.51 14.45
N CYS A 56 -7.51 9.01 14.51
CA CYS A 56 -8.73 8.21 14.48
C CYS A 56 -9.44 8.24 13.13
N VAL A 57 -8.78 8.70 12.08
CA VAL A 57 -9.31 8.63 10.72
C VAL A 57 -8.62 7.48 10.00
N ARG A 58 -9.41 6.57 9.43
CA ARG A 58 -8.90 5.52 8.54
C ARG A 58 -9.47 5.74 7.16
N CYS A 59 -8.58 5.90 6.19
CA CYS A 59 -8.96 5.93 4.78
C CYS A 59 -8.54 4.64 4.10
N ILE A 60 -9.40 4.08 3.26
CA ILE A 60 -9.13 2.89 2.47
C ILE A 60 -9.58 3.11 1.03
N CYS A 61 -8.81 2.59 0.08
CA CYS A 61 -9.24 2.56 -1.31
C CYS A 61 -10.03 1.28 -1.58
N GLU A 62 -11.36 1.31 -1.43
CA GLU A 62 -12.21 0.16 -1.76
C GLU A 62 -12.80 0.27 -3.17
N VAL A 63 -13.24 1.46 -3.54
CA VAL A 63 -13.86 1.75 -4.84
C VAL A 63 -13.32 3.09 -5.36
N PRO A 64 -12.52 3.08 -6.45
CA PRO A 64 -12.08 4.29 -7.15
C PRO A 64 -13.26 5.18 -7.55
N PRO A 65 -13.07 6.52 -7.70
CA PRO A 65 -11.78 7.22 -7.88
C PRO A 65 -11.18 7.84 -6.61
N VAL A 66 -11.89 7.86 -5.48
CA VAL A 66 -11.44 8.52 -4.24
C VAL A 66 -11.45 7.53 -3.09
N PRO A 67 -10.51 7.65 -2.13
CA PRO A 67 -10.51 6.78 -0.96
C PRO A 67 -11.71 7.09 -0.07
N THR A 68 -12.25 6.06 0.59
CA THR A 68 -13.30 6.20 1.58
C THR A 68 -12.67 6.35 2.96
N CYS A 69 -12.99 7.43 3.67
CA CYS A 69 -12.49 7.70 5.02
C CYS A 69 -13.61 7.55 6.05
N VAL A 70 -13.29 6.91 7.17
CA VAL A 70 -14.19 6.74 8.31
C VAL A 70 -13.55 7.29 9.58
N ASP A 71 -14.36 8.03 10.34
CA ASP A 71 -14.01 8.46 11.69
C ASP A 71 -14.25 7.31 12.66
N ILE A 72 -13.16 6.83 13.25
CA ILE A 72 -13.16 5.78 14.25
C ILE A 72 -13.43 6.43 15.62
N PRO A 73 -14.37 5.90 16.42
CA PRO A 73 -14.59 6.41 17.75
C PRO A 73 -13.34 6.26 18.64
N HIS A 74 -13.10 7.22 19.52
CA HIS A 74 -11.93 7.27 20.41
C HIS A 74 -11.83 6.07 21.37
N THR A 75 -12.90 5.27 21.50
CA THR A 75 -12.89 4.01 22.27
C THR A 75 -12.19 2.86 21.54
N LEU A 76 -12.14 2.93 20.20
CA LEU A 76 -11.53 1.91 19.33
C LEU A 76 -10.21 2.38 18.72
N CYS A 77 -9.95 3.69 18.77
CA CYS A 77 -8.72 4.32 18.33
C CYS A 77 -7.95 4.86 19.55
N ASN A 78 -6.66 4.53 19.67
CA ASN A 78 -5.81 5.12 20.69
C ASN A 78 -5.29 6.48 20.20
N ALA A 79 -6.00 7.56 20.51
CA ALA A 79 -5.62 8.93 20.15
C ALA A 79 -4.30 9.41 20.81
N THR A 80 -3.72 8.62 21.72
CA THR A 80 -2.39 8.85 22.32
C THR A 80 -1.27 8.10 21.61
N ASP A 81 -1.58 7.23 20.64
CA ASP A 81 -0.60 6.49 19.83
C ASP A 81 -0.19 7.28 18.58
N HIS A 82 0.40 8.45 18.80
CA HIS A 82 1.00 9.28 17.76
C HIS A 82 2.40 9.74 18.18
N PRO A 83 3.32 9.96 17.22
CA PRO A 83 4.59 10.61 17.54
C PRO A 83 4.33 12.01 18.12
N PRO A 84 5.19 12.50 19.03
CA PRO A 84 5.03 13.83 19.61
C PRO A 84 4.91 14.87 18.50
N PHE A 85 3.91 15.75 18.59
CA PHE A 85 3.76 16.84 17.64
C PHE A 85 5.04 17.67 17.66
N GLN A 86 5.76 17.70 16.55
CA GLN A 86 6.87 18.61 16.41
C GLN A 86 6.25 20.00 16.32
N LEU A 87 6.49 20.81 17.36
CA LEU A 87 6.21 22.24 17.31
C LEU A 87 7.24 22.83 16.34
N ASP A 88 6.84 22.98 15.09
CA ASP A 88 7.65 23.70 14.10
C ASP A 88 7.74 25.15 14.59
N ASN A 89 8.93 25.54 15.09
CA ASN A 89 9.20 26.84 15.70
C ASN A 89 9.69 27.86 14.68
#